data_AF-A0A5D3EIB5-F1
#
_entry.id   AF-A0A5D3EIB5-F1
#
_cell.length_a   1.000
_cell.length_b   1.000
_cell.length_c   1.000
_cell.angle_alpha   90.00
_cell.angle_beta   90.00
_cell.angle_gamma   90.00
#
_symmetry.space_group_name_H-M   'P 1'
#
loop_
_entity.id
_entity.type
_entity.pdbx_description
1 polymer ?
#
loop_
_entity_poly.entity_id
_entity_poly.type
_entity_poly.pdbx_seq_one_letter_code
_entity_poly.pdbx_strand_id
1 'polypeptide(L)'
;MIKCYSVRLAELKPISEKAYKAVAFDGSSAIIPKSMVFDKDPEPQRSEAVWIAAFILEKEDCKLQYSRKKVRWFNFNTQRHE
;
A
#
# COMPACT_ATOMS: atom_id res chain seq x y z
N MET A 1 -6.90 -5.23 -14.39
CA MET A 1 -6.93 -5.37 -12.91
C MET A 1 -5.53 -5.18 -12.36
N ILE A 2 -5.39 -4.67 -11.14
CA ILE A 2 -4.12 -4.47 -10.45
C ILE A 2 -4.12 -5.37 -9.20
N LYS A 3 -3.07 -6.18 -9.08
CA LYS A 3 -2.82 -6.98 -7.88
C LYS A 3 -2.32 -6.07 -6.77
N CYS A 4 -2.93 -6.16 -5.59
CA CYS A 4 -2.53 -5.41 -4.42
C CYS A 4 -2.26 -6.34 -3.24
N TYR A 5 -1.34 -5.92 -2.37
CA TYR A 5 -1.14 -6.53 -1.06
C TYR A 5 -1.69 -5.60 0.03
N SER A 6 -2.23 -6.20 1.09
CA SER A 6 -2.54 -5.46 2.32
C SER A 6 -1.23 -5.20 3.06
N VAL A 7 -0.90 -3.92 3.23
CA VAL A 7 0.33 -3.47 3.88
C VAL A 7 -0.03 -2.75 5.17
N ARG A 8 0.49 -3.24 6.28
CA ARG A 8 0.35 -2.60 7.60
C ARG A 8 1.46 -1.57 7.77
N LEU A 9 1.06 -0.32 7.98
CA LEU A 9 1.97 0.79 8.13
C LEU A 9 1.93 1.33 9.56
N ALA A 10 3.08 1.76 10.03
CA ALA A 10 3.20 2.59 11.23
C ALA A 10 2.75 4.02 10.91
N GLU A 11 3.03 4.51 9.71
CA GLU A 11 2.62 5.84 9.24
C GLU A 11 2.42 5.84 7.71
N LEU A 12 1.36 6.50 7.25
CA LEU A 12 1.18 6.86 5.84
C LEU A 12 0.96 8.37 5.70
N LYS A 13 2.04 9.10 5.43
CA LYS A 13 2.02 10.56 5.42
C LYS A 13 2.01 11.12 3.99
N PRO A 14 1.08 12.01 3.61
CA PRO A 14 1.16 12.71 2.34
C PRO A 14 2.38 13.66 2.37
N ILE A 15 3.25 13.54 1.36
CA ILE A 15 4.45 14.39 1.23
C ILE A 15 4.38 15.32 0.02
N SER A 16 3.46 15.05 -0.91
CA SER A 16 3.15 15.92 -2.03
C SER A 16 1.72 15.67 -2.52
N GLU A 17 1.29 16.40 -3.55
CA GLU A 17 0.02 16.14 -4.23
C GLU A 17 -0.05 14.70 -4.78
N LYS A 18 1.09 14.16 -5.23
CA LYS A 18 1.16 12.91 -5.99
C LYS A 18 1.75 11.72 -5.23
N ALA A 19 2.28 11.91 -4.02
CA ALA A 19 2.95 10.84 -3.29
C ALA A 19 2.68 10.83 -1.78
N TYR A 20 2.75 9.63 -1.22
CA TYR A 20 2.86 9.34 0.20
C TYR A 20 4.28 8.90 0.56
N LYS A 21 4.70 9.18 1.80
CA LYS A 21 5.75 8.45 2.48
C LYS A 21 5.08 7.38 3.35
N ALA A 22 5.34 6.12 3.05
CA ALA A 22 4.89 4.98 3.83
C ALA A 22 6.02 4.51 4.74
N VAL A 23 5.73 4.25 6.01
CA VAL A 23 6.67 3.75 7.00
C VAL A 23 6.09 2.47 7.61
N ALA A 24 6.84 1.37 7.54
CA ALA A 24 6.47 0.10 8.16
C ALA A 24 6.92 0.05 9.65
N PHE A 25 6.42 -0.93 10.40
CA PHE A 25 6.69 -1.07 11.83
C PHE A 25 8.16 -1.42 12.17
N ASP A 26 8.93 -1.91 11.20
CA ASP A 26 10.37 -2.15 11.34
C ASP A 26 11.22 -0.89 11.05
N GLY A 27 10.57 0.25 10.77
CA GLY A 27 11.24 1.51 10.42
C GLY A 27 11.62 1.64 8.95
N SER A 28 11.43 0.59 8.14
CA SER A 28 11.61 0.67 6.69
C SER A 28 10.60 1.63 6.06
N SER A 29 10.99 2.32 4.99
CA SER A 29 10.11 3.31 4.35
C SER A 29 10.27 3.35 2.84
N ALA A 30 9.22 3.82 2.17
CA ALA A 30 9.21 4.03 0.73
C ALA A 30 8.31 5.21 0.33
N ILE A 31 8.62 5.81 -0.82
CA ILE A 31 7.75 6.81 -1.46
C ILE A 31 6.82 6.08 -2.42
N ILE A 32 5.51 6.19 -2.16
CA ILE A 32 4.48 5.49 -2.92
C ILE A 32 3.60 6.52 -3.65
N PRO A 33 3.40 6.39 -4.98
CA PRO A 33 2.43 7.23 -5.69
C PRO A 33 1.03 7.06 -5.11
N LYS A 34 0.28 8.16 -4.93
CA LYS A 34 -1.09 8.08 -4.38
C LYS A 34 -2.01 7.21 -5.24
N SER A 35 -1.83 7.23 -6.56
CA SER A 35 -2.59 6.40 -7.50
C SER A 35 -2.35 4.89 -7.37
N MET A 36 -1.37 4.48 -6.54
CA MET A 36 -1.04 3.08 -6.28
C MET A 36 -1.44 2.64 -4.86
N VAL A 37 -2.10 3.52 -4.11
CA VAL A 37 -2.75 3.24 -2.83
C VAL A 37 -4.26 3.31 -3.08
N PHE A 38 -4.96 2.19 -2.90
CA PHE A 38 -6.36 2.06 -3.34
C PHE A 38 -7.36 2.37 -2.23
N ASP A 39 -7.43 1.51 -1.23
CA ASP A 39 -8.40 1.61 -0.15
C ASP A 39 -7.76 1.17 1.16
N LYS A 40 -8.43 1.48 2.27
CA LYS A 40 -8.10 0.90 3.56
C LYS A 40 -8.49 -0.57 3.55
N ASP A 41 -7.70 -1.39 4.23
CA ASP A 41 -8.10 -2.76 4.52
C ASP A 41 -9.04 -2.75 5.73
N PRO A 42 -10.34 -3.12 5.57
CA PRO A 42 -11.37 -2.94 6.61
C PRO A 42 -11.22 -3.89 7.81
N GLU A 43 -10.10 -4.60 7.93
CA GLU A 43 -9.86 -5.53 9.04
C GLU A 43 -9.73 -4.77 10.39
N PRO A 44 -10.38 -5.25 11.47
CA PRO A 44 -10.56 -4.50 12.72
C PRO A 44 -9.31 -4.43 13.63
N GLN A 45 -8.10 -4.43 13.09
CA GLN A 45 -6.87 -4.35 13.88
C GLN A 45 -6.33 -2.91 13.93
N ARG A 46 -5.77 -2.55 15.10
CA ARG A 46 -5.29 -1.21 15.54
C ARG A 46 -4.22 -0.53 14.65
N SER A 47 -3.95 -1.04 13.45
CA SER A 47 -2.93 -0.55 12.53
C SER A 47 -3.56 -0.06 11.24
N GLU A 48 -3.11 1.08 10.72
CA GLU A 48 -3.50 1.55 9.38
C GLU A 48 -3.00 0.57 8.32
N ALA A 49 -3.89 -0.31 7.87
CA ALA A 49 -3.63 -1.23 6.77
C ALA A 49 -4.23 -0.67 5.49
N VAL A 50 -3.45 -0.66 4.41
CA VAL A 50 -3.86 -0.13 3.09
C VAL A 50 -3.51 -1.10 1.98
N TRP A 51 -4.30 -1.07 0.91
CA TRP A 51 -4.03 -1.84 -0.30
C TRP A 51 -3.08 -1.08 -1.21
N ILE A 52 -1.88 -1.63 -1.41
CA ILE A 52 -0.84 -1.04 -2.27
C ILE A 52 -0.56 -1.97 -3.45
N ALA A 53 -0.42 -1.39 -4.64
CA ALA A 53 -0.10 -2.12 -5.86
C ALA A 53 1.16 -2.99 -5.70
N ALA A 54 1.05 -4.28 -6.00
CA ALA A 54 2.12 -5.26 -5.86
C ALA A 54 3.36 -4.87 -6.67
N PHE A 55 3.18 -4.37 -7.90
CA PHE A 55 4.29 -4.02 -8.76
C PHE A 55 5.13 -2.82 -8.26
N ILE A 56 4.60 -1.99 -7.35
CA ILE A 56 5.39 -0.93 -6.69
C ILE A 56 6.19 -1.54 -5.54
N LEU A 57 5.56 -2.42 -4.76
CA LEU A 57 6.19 -3.09 -3.61
C LEU A 57 7.30 -4.07 -4.02
N GLU A 58 7.18 -4.67 -5.20
CA GLU A 58 8.11 -5.67 -5.72
C GLU A 58 9.34 -5.05 -6.42
N LYS A 59 9.41 -3.73 -6.56
CA LYS A 59 10.60 -3.08 -7.12
C LYS A 59 11.76 -3.12 -6.13
N GLU A 60 12.98 -3.27 -6.67
CA GLU A 60 14.21 -3.35 -5.86
C GLU A 60 14.49 -2.07 -5.04
N ASP A 61 14.05 -0.91 -5.53
CA ASP A 61 14.18 0.38 -4.87
C ASP A 61 13.11 0.62 -3.78
N CYS A 62 12.04 -0.18 -3.76
CA CYS A 62 11.04 -0.16 -2.70
C CYS A 62 11.55 -0.96 -1.50
N LYS A 63 12.02 -0.27 -0.46
CA LYS A 63 12.57 -0.89 0.75
C LYS A 63 11.51 -1.15 1.84
N LEU A 64 10.23 -0.94 1.54
CA LEU A 64 9.15 -1.12 2.51
C LEU A 64 8.97 -2.60 2.84
N GLN A 65 8.91 -2.93 4.13
CA GLN A 65 8.57 -4.28 4.59
C GLN A 65 7.06 -4.53 4.43
N TYR A 66 6.69 -5.68 3.87
CA TYR A 66 5.30 -6.09 3.70
C TYR A 66 5.14 -7.62 3.65
N SER A 67 3.89 -8.08 3.74
CA SER A 67 3.51 -9.49 3.60
C SER A 67 2.80 -9.72 2.27
N ARG A 68 3.14 -10.82 1.59
CA ARG A 68 2.45 -11.26 0.35
C ARG A 68 1.22 -12.13 0.61
N LYS A 69 0.88 -12.39 1.87
CA LYS A 69 -0.18 -13.34 2.27
C LYS A 69 -1.58 -12.87 1.88
N LYS A 70 -1.89 -11.59 2.10
CA LYS A 70 -3.23 -11.04 1.88
C LYS A 70 -3.25 -10.27 0.56
N VAL A 71 -3.97 -10.82 -0.42
CA VAL A 71 -4.00 -10.36 -1.81
C VAL A 71 -5.43 -9.97 -2.19
N ARG A 72 -5.57 -8.90 -2.98
CA ARG A 72 -6.84 -8.51 -3.60
C ARG A 72 -6.57 -7.89 -4.97
N TRP A 73 -7.53 -8.02 -5.88
CA TRP A 73 -7.48 -7.41 -7.20
C TRP A 73 -8.38 -6.18 -7.25
N PHE A 74 -7.85 -5.09 -7.80
CA PHE A 74 -8.58 -3.83 -7.96
C PHE A 74 -8.70 -3.47 -9.43
N ASN A 75 -9.83 -2.90 -9.82
CA ASN A 75 -9.96 -2.31 -11.14
C ASN A 75 -9.31 -0.92 -11.12
N PHE A 76 -8.34 -0.67 -12.00
CA PHE A 76 -7.60 0.60 -12.02
C PHE A 76 -8.50 1.81 -12.27
N ASN A 77 -9.53 1.66 -13.11
CA ASN A 77 -10.39 2.76 -13.52
C ASN A 77 -11.38 3.16 -12.43
N THR A 78 -11.85 2.20 -11.63
CA THR A 78 -12.87 2.45 -10.60
C THR A 78 -12.31 2.43 -9.18
N GLN A 79 -11.08 1.94 -9.00
CA GLN A 79 -10.46 1.63 -7.71
C GLN A 79 -11.32 0.75 -6.80
N ARG A 80 -12.33 0.08 -7.37
CA ARG A 80 -13.19 -0.88 -6.66
C ARG A 80 -12.57 -2.26 -6.72
N HIS A 81 -12.82 -3.02 -5.68
CA HIS A 81 -12.48 -4.44 -5.63
C HIS A 81 -13.63 -5.27 -6.22
N GLU A 82 -13.27 -6.38 -6.86
CA GLU A 82 -14.18 -7.46 -7.27
C GLU A 82 -14.11 -8.61 -6.28
#